data_AF-A0A7Z9SZZ0-F1
#
_entry.id   AF-A0A7Z9SZZ0-F1
#
_cell.length_a   1.000
_cell.length_b   1.000
_cell.length_c   1.000
_cell.angle_alpha   90.00
_cell.angle_beta   90.00
_cell.angle_gamma   90.00
#
_symmetry.space_group_name_H-M   'P 1'
#
loop_
_entity.id
_entity.type
_entity.pdbx_description
1 polymer ?
#
loop_
_entity_poly.entity_id
_entity_poly.type
_entity_poly.pdbx_seq_one_letter_code
_entity_poly.pdbx_strand_id
1 'polypeptide(L)' 'IYDILGREVATLVSGELVSGIHEFVWNASNVSSGIYLYRLTSEQGVRARKLVLIK' A
#
# COMPACT_ATOMS: atom_id res chain seq x y z
N ILE A 1 -1.21 1.97 2.46
CA ILE A 1 -1.85 0.67 2.79
C ILE A 1 -3.04 0.97 3.67
N TYR A 2 -4.20 0.42 3.33
CA TYR A 2 -5.47 0.64 3.99
C TYR A 2 -6.10 -0.70 4.36
N ASP A 3 -6.84 -0.74 5.46
CA ASP A 3 -7.70 -1.88 5.76
C ASP A 3 -9.06 -1.78 5.03
N ILE A 4 -9.91 -2.80 5.22
CA ILE A 4 -11.24 -2.85 4.59
C ILE A 4 -12.20 -1.73 5.02
N LEU A 5 -11.94 -1.08 6.16
CA LEU A 5 -12.74 0.05 6.64
C LEU A 5 -12.20 1.39 6.10
N GLY A 6 -11.14 1.35 5.28
CA GLY A 6 -10.50 2.53 4.71
C GLY A 6 -9.54 3.25 5.67
N ARG A 7 -9.22 2.66 6.83
CA ARG A 7 -8.26 3.24 7.77
C ARG A 7 -6.84 3.09 7.21
N GLU A 8 -6.04 4.15 7.29
CA GLU A 8 -4.64 4.08 6.88
C GLU A 8 -3.83 3.23 7.87
N VAL A 9 -3.20 2.19 7.36
CA VAL A 9 -2.40 1.24 8.15
C VAL A 9 -0.91 1.55 8.05
N ALA A 10 -0.44 1.95 6.87
CA ALA A 10 0.95 2.30 6.63
C ALA A 10 1.12 3.11 5.35
N THR A 11 2.06 4.04 5.35
CA THR A 11 2.57 4.72 4.15
C THR A 11 3.99 4.27 3.91
N LEU A 12 4.25 3.65 2.74
CA LEU A 12 5.57 3.06 2.41
C LEU A 12 6.51 4.08 1.76
N VAL A 13 5.94 5.09 1.12
CA VAL A 13 6.67 6.18 0.47
C VAL A 13 5.79 7.41 0.45
N SER A 14 6.40 8.57 0.70
CA SER A 14 5.77 9.89 0.59
C SER A 14 6.70 10.80 -0.20
N GLY A 15 6.23 11.31 -1.33
CA GLY A 15 7.00 12.21 -2.19
C GLY A 15 6.98 11.78 -3.66
N GLU A 16 7.60 12.59 -4.50
CA GLU A 16 7.75 12.33 -5.92
C GLU A 16 8.88 11.32 -6.16
N LEU A 17 8.63 10.40 -7.10
CA LEU A 17 9.62 9.43 -7.55
C LEU A 17 9.88 9.70 -9.02
N VAL A 18 11.15 9.65 -9.43
CA VAL A 18 11.52 9.70 -10.84
C VAL A 18 10.97 8.49 -11.58
N SER A 19 10.74 8.64 -12.89
CA SER A 19 10.30 7.52 -13.73
C SER A 19 11.29 6.36 -13.65
N GLY A 20 10.77 5.15 -13.40
CA GLY A 20 11.58 3.95 -13.20
C GLY A 20 10.83 2.87 -12.44
N ILE A 21 11.52 1.77 -12.19
CA ILE A 21 11.01 0.67 -11.36
C ILE A 21 11.43 0.95 -9.92
N HIS A 22 10.45 0.91 -9.01
CA HIS A 22 10.64 1.09 -7.57
C HIS A 22 10.02 -0.09 -6.85
N GLU A 23 10.73 -0.61 -5.85
CA GLU A 23 10.26 -1.71 -5.02
C GLU A 23 10.17 -1.24 -3.56
N PHE A 24 9.05 -1.57 -2.91
CA PHE A 24 8.80 -1.23 -1.52
C PHE A 24 8.31 -2.46 -0.78
N VAL A 25 8.90 -2.72 0.39
CA VAL A 25 8.50 -3.82 1.26
C VAL A 25 7.62 -3.30 2.38
N TRP A 26 6.42 -3.86 2.51
CA TRP A 26 5.56 -3.59 3.66
C TRP A 26 5.82 -4.59 4.78
N ASN A 27 6.36 -4.11 5.92
CA ASN A 27 6.47 -4.92 7.13
C ASN A 27 5.11 -5.03 7.82
N ALA A 28 4.43 -6.17 7.62
CA ALA A 28 3.11 -6.45 8.16
C ALA A 28 3.13 -7.27 9.48
N SER A 29 4.27 -7.30 10.20
CA SER A 29 4.41 -8.07 11.45
C SER A 29 3.38 -7.71 12.52
N ASN A 30 3.09 -6.42 12.67
CA ASN A 30 2.21 -5.88 13.71
C ASN A 30 0.73 -5.76 13.31
N VAL A 31 0.32 -6.35 12.18
CA VAL A 31 -1.09 -6.35 11.75
C VAL A 31 -1.61 -7.78 11.60
N SER A 32 -2.93 -7.94 11.75
CA SER A 32 -3.60 -9.25 11.65
C SER A 32 -3.71 -9.72 10.20
N SER A 33 -3.77 -11.03 9.97
CA SER A 33 -4.15 -11.61 8.69
C SER A 33 -5.51 -11.05 8.22
N GLY A 34 -5.67 -10.85 6.91
CA GLY A 34 -6.88 -10.24 6.38
C GLY A 34 -6.70 -9.60 5.01
N ILE A 35 -7.74 -8.89 4.57
CA ILE A 35 -7.74 -8.16 3.31
C ILE A 35 -7.29 -6.72 3.56
N TYR A 36 -6.39 -6.25 2.71
CA TYR A 36 -5.90 -4.87 2.70
C TYR A 36 -5.96 -4.31 1.27
N LEU A 37 -5.81 -3.00 1.15
CA LEU A 37 -5.69 -2.29 -0.11
C LEU A 37 -4.39 -1.50 -0.11
N TYR A 38 -3.59 -1.61 -1.17
CA TYR A 38 -2.58 -0.59 -1.43
C TYR A 38 -3.13 0.44 -2.41
N ARG A 39 -2.68 1.69 -2.26
CA ARG A 39 -3.01 2.81 -3.13
C ARG A 39 -1.72 3.45 -3.60
N LEU A 40 -1.58 3.58 -4.91
CA LEU A 40 -0.52 4.34 -5.57
C LEU A 40 -1.14 5.58 -6.16
N THR A 41 -0.57 6.74 -5.85
CA THR A 41 -0.99 8.04 -6.37
C THR A 41 0.14 8.61 -7.21
N SER A 42 -0.18 9.07 -8.40
CA SER A 42 0.74 9.76 -9.32
C SER A 42 -0.04 10.85 -10.07
N GLU A 43 0.66 11.69 -10.83
CA GLU A 43 0.02 12.67 -11.72
C GLU A 43 -0.94 12.01 -12.72
N GLN A 44 -0.67 10.77 -13.13
CA GLN A 44 -1.50 10.01 -14.07
C GLN A 44 -2.75 9.39 -13.41
N GLY A 45 -2.92 9.61 -12.10
CA GLY A 45 -4.08 9.17 -11.34
C GLY A 45 -3.75 8.21 -10.20
N VAL A 46 -4.82 7.59 -9.69
CA VAL A 46 -4.79 6.71 -8.52
C VAL A 46 -5.03 5.26 -8.95
N ARG A 47 -4.17 4.35 -8.52
CA ARG A 47 -4.36 2.91 -8.67
C ARG A 47 -4.48 2.26 -7.30
N ALA A 48 -5.51 1.46 -7.10
CA ALA A 48 -5.65 0.65 -5.91
C ALA A 48 -5.75 -0.83 -6.27
N ARG A 49 -5.14 -1.71 -5.46
CA ARG A 49 -5.33 -3.15 -5.58
C ARG A 49 -5.45 -3.83 -4.23
N LYS A 50 -6.14 -4.96 -4.25
CA LYS A 50 -6.35 -5.84 -3.10
C LYS A 50 -5.09 -6.63 -2.77
N LEU A 51 -4.79 -6.70 -1.49
CA LEU A 51 -3.78 -7.55 -0.85
C LEU A 51 -4.48 -8.53 0.08
N VAL A 52 -4.00 -9.77 0.12
CA VAL A 52 -4.43 -10.77 1.10
C VAL A 52 -3.20 -11.10 1.93
N LEU A 53 -3.25 -10.77 3.22
CA LEU A 53 -2.21 -11.12 4.18
C LEU A 53 -2.61 -12.41 4.87
N ILE A 54 -1.74 -13.42 4.76
CA ILE A 54 -1.85 -14.72 5.44
C ILE A 54 -0.61 -14.85 6.32
N LYS A 55 -0.81 -15.28 7.57
CA LYS A 55 0.26 -15.64 8.52
C LYS A 55 0.31 -17.14 8.67
#